data_AF-A0A2E2QA94-F1
#
_entry.id   AF-A0A2E2QA94-F1
#
_cell.length_a   1.000
_cell.length_b   1.000
_cell.length_c   1.000
_cell.angle_alpha   90.00
_cell.angle_beta   90.00
_cell.angle_gamma   90.00
#
_symmetry.space_group_name_H-M   'P 1'
#
loop_
_entity.id
_entity.type
_entity.pdbx_description
1 polymer ?
#
loop_
_entity_poly.entity_id
_entity_poly.type
_entity_poly.pdbx_seq_one_letter_code
_entity_poly.pdbx_strand_id
1 'polypeptide(L)'
;MAHKIPLKNLWQHAPKREGLLKFLLLLSVLIGYFGYLSYEYGLATGGMVAALTWSFFVLCTPIADAGFLLDFPVRLITGMRMLHSELIVWAIAISLNTWAVFFSAPSYDKTFLTDLLYKILTHPWPYWSIIALCASGTFLSVKFGDEMMDVIAHKDRKLQHKHGFTFKVIAMIAFFLLIVWGYYHLIETLNVDIPDV
;
A
#
# COMPACT_ATOMS: atom_id res chain seq x y z
N MET A 1 28.85 -11.52 2.12
CA MET A 1 28.27 -12.75 2.70
C MET A 1 27.11 -12.35 3.60
N ALA A 2 25.87 -12.66 3.20
CA ALA A 2 24.69 -12.32 3.97
C ALA A 2 24.60 -13.23 5.21
N HIS A 3 24.71 -12.64 6.40
CA HIS A 3 24.56 -13.35 7.66
C HIS A 3 23.06 -13.69 7.84
N LYS A 4 22.68 -14.95 7.63
CA LYS A 4 21.33 -15.44 7.96
C LYS A 4 21.17 -15.41 9.49
N ILE A 5 20.36 -14.48 9.99
CA ILE A 5 20.10 -14.32 11.43
C ILE A 5 18.97 -15.27 11.84
N PRO A 6 19.13 -16.10 12.88
CA PRO A 6 18.09 -17.00 13.36
C PRO A 6 16.89 -16.23 13.92
N LEU A 7 15.67 -16.67 13.57
CA LEU A 7 14.37 -16.09 14.00
C LEU A 7 14.27 -15.82 15.51
N LYS A 8 15.00 -16.59 16.33
CA LYS A 8 15.04 -16.46 17.79
C LYS A 8 15.59 -15.11 18.29
N ASN A 9 16.40 -14.41 17.49
CA ASN A 9 17.02 -13.13 17.87
C ASN A 9 16.19 -11.88 17.49
N LEU A 10 15.01 -12.05 16.87
CA LEU A 10 14.13 -10.92 16.52
C LEU A 10 13.56 -10.19 17.75
N TRP A 11 13.41 -10.90 18.87
CA TRP A 11 12.82 -10.39 20.11
C TRP A 11 13.80 -9.63 21.02
N GLN A 12 15.10 -9.72 20.77
CA GLN A 12 16.14 -9.20 21.67
C GLN A 12 16.59 -7.76 21.35
N HIS A 13 16.22 -7.21 20.19
CA HIS A 13 16.56 -5.83 19.80
C HIS A 13 15.33 -4.91 19.83
N ALA A 14 15.34 -3.90 20.71
CA ALA A 14 14.24 -2.95 20.94
C ALA A 14 13.62 -2.34 19.66
N PRO A 15 14.37 -1.84 18.66
CA PRO A 15 13.77 -1.24 17.46
C PRO A 15 13.11 -2.28 16.53
N LYS A 16 13.53 -3.55 16.58
CA LYS A 16 12.94 -4.62 15.75
C LYS A 16 11.65 -5.17 16.35
N ARG A 17 11.55 -5.18 17.69
CA ARG A 17 10.34 -5.60 18.41
C ARG A 17 9.15 -4.69 18.13
N GLU A 18 9.37 -3.37 18.06
CA GLU A 18 8.30 -2.41 17.78
C GLU A 18 7.74 -2.59 16.35
N GLY A 19 8.61 -2.75 15.34
CA GLY A 19 8.18 -3.03 13.97
C GLY A 19 7.41 -4.35 13.84
N LEU A 20 7.87 -5.41 14.52
CA LEU A 20 7.21 -6.71 14.55
C LEU A 20 5.83 -6.62 15.25
N LEU A 21 5.71 -5.83 16.31
CA LEU A 21 4.45 -5.63 17.03
C LEU A 21 3.43 -4.84 16.19
N LYS A 22 3.87 -3.78 15.48
CA LYS A 22 3.04 -3.05 14.51
C LYS A 22 2.54 -3.97 13.39
N PHE A 23 3.42 -4.83 12.87
CA PHE A 23 3.06 -5.85 11.89
C PHE A 23 2.04 -6.86 12.42
N LEU A 24 2.24 -7.41 13.63
CA LEU A 24 1.29 -8.34 14.23
C LEU A 24 -0.08 -7.70 14.50
N LEU A 25 -0.11 -6.44 14.92
CA LEU A 25 -1.35 -5.70 15.15
C LEU A 25 -2.10 -5.49 13.84
N LEU A 26 -1.42 -5.02 12.80
CA LEU A 26 -2.01 -4.86 11.47
C LEU A 26 -2.49 -6.21 10.90
N LEU A 27 -1.69 -7.27 11.05
CA LEU A 27 -2.06 -8.61 10.63
C LEU A 27 -3.30 -9.12 11.37
N SER A 28 -3.42 -8.84 12.67
CA SER A 28 -4.61 -9.20 13.46
C SER A 28 -5.86 -8.48 12.95
N VAL A 29 -5.76 -7.19 12.61
CA VAL A 29 -6.87 -6.44 12.01
C VAL A 29 -7.28 -7.05 10.68
N LEU A 30 -6.30 -7.40 9.83
CA LEU A 30 -6.56 -8.00 8.52
C LEU A 30 -7.16 -9.40 8.63
N ILE A 31 -6.69 -10.24 9.57
CA ILE A 31 -7.27 -11.55 9.85
C ILE A 31 -8.71 -11.40 10.36
N GLY A 32 -8.97 -10.42 11.23
CA GLY A 32 -10.32 -10.12 11.70
C GLY A 32 -11.25 -9.71 10.55
N TYR A 33 -10.79 -8.82 9.68
CA TYR A 33 -11.54 -8.39 8.49
C TYR A 33 -11.77 -9.54 7.51
N PHE A 34 -10.75 -10.35 7.22
CA PHE A 34 -10.88 -11.55 6.40
C PHE A 34 -11.84 -12.58 7.02
N GLY A 35 -11.82 -12.74 8.35
CA GLY A 35 -12.74 -13.62 9.07
C GLY A 35 -14.20 -13.15 8.93
N TYR A 36 -14.43 -11.84 9.07
CA TYR A 36 -15.73 -11.22 8.80
C TYR A 36 -16.20 -11.46 7.35
N LEU A 37 -15.36 -11.15 6.36
CA LEU A 37 -15.69 -11.36 4.95
C LEU A 37 -15.92 -12.84 4.60
N SER A 38 -15.17 -13.74 5.23
CA SER A 38 -15.31 -15.18 5.03
C SER A 38 -16.60 -15.72 5.64
N TYR A 39 -17.07 -15.13 6.74
CA TYR A 39 -18.36 -15.44 7.33
C TYR A 39 -19.52 -14.95 6.44
N GLU A 40 -19.42 -13.72 5.92
CA GLU A 40 -20.48 -13.10 5.12
C GLU A 40 -20.59 -13.66 3.69
N TYR A 41 -19.44 -13.83 3.00
CA TYR A 41 -19.40 -14.17 1.58
C TYR A 41 -18.87 -15.59 1.30
N GLY A 42 -18.47 -16.33 2.33
CA GLY A 42 -17.80 -17.63 2.21
C GLY A 42 -16.29 -17.50 2.00
N LEU A 43 -15.55 -18.58 2.27
CA LEU A 43 -14.08 -18.54 2.37
C LEU A 43 -13.38 -18.15 1.05
N ALA A 44 -13.83 -18.68 -0.09
CA ALA A 44 -13.23 -18.39 -1.39
C ALA A 44 -13.48 -16.93 -1.83
N THR A 45 -14.73 -16.47 -1.75
CA THR A 45 -15.11 -15.10 -2.13
C THR A 45 -14.58 -14.08 -1.13
N GLY A 46 -14.66 -14.36 0.18
CA GLY A 46 -14.12 -13.51 1.23
C GLY A 46 -12.61 -13.31 1.08
N GLY A 47 -11.86 -14.34 0.72
CA GLY A 47 -10.44 -14.21 0.41
C GLY A 47 -10.14 -13.39 -0.82
N MET A 48 -10.94 -13.54 -1.87
CA MET A 48 -10.82 -12.69 -3.05
C MET A 48 -11.10 -11.23 -2.73
N VAL A 49 -12.20 -10.94 -2.03
CA VAL A 49 -12.58 -9.58 -1.60
C VAL A 49 -11.52 -8.97 -0.69
N ALA A 50 -10.94 -9.75 0.24
CA ALA A 50 -9.86 -9.28 1.10
C ALA A 50 -8.59 -8.93 0.28
N ALA A 51 -8.22 -9.77 -0.69
CA ALA A 51 -7.07 -9.52 -1.55
C ALA A 51 -7.28 -8.31 -2.47
N LEU A 52 -8.49 -8.13 -3.00
CA LEU A 52 -8.88 -6.94 -3.75
C LEU A 52 -8.84 -5.68 -2.88
N THR A 53 -9.36 -5.74 -1.66
CA THR A 53 -9.31 -4.63 -0.69
C THR A 53 -7.87 -4.25 -0.38
N TRP A 54 -6.98 -5.22 -0.15
CA TRP A 54 -5.56 -4.95 0.03
C TRP A 54 -4.94 -4.27 -1.19
N SER A 55 -5.26 -4.76 -2.39
CA SER A 55 -4.73 -4.20 -3.64
C SER A 55 -5.24 -2.78 -3.92
N PHE A 56 -6.44 -2.42 -3.46
CA PHE A 56 -6.93 -1.03 -3.48
C PHE A 56 -6.01 -0.11 -2.69
N PHE A 57 -5.59 -0.51 -1.49
CA PHE A 57 -4.65 0.31 -0.70
C PHE A 57 -3.31 0.46 -1.41
N VAL A 58 -2.78 -0.60 -2.02
CA VAL A 58 -1.51 -0.54 -2.75
C VAL A 58 -1.59 0.39 -3.96
N LEU A 59 -2.63 0.28 -4.78
CA LEU A 59 -2.70 0.97 -6.08
C LEU A 59 -3.32 2.36 -6.01
N CYS A 60 -4.28 2.55 -5.09
CA CYS A 60 -5.13 3.73 -5.08
C CYS A 60 -4.88 4.64 -3.86
N THR A 61 -3.96 4.30 -2.96
CA THR A 61 -3.54 5.21 -1.88
C THR A 61 -2.04 5.53 -1.96
N PRO A 62 -1.61 6.78 -1.74
CA PRO A 62 -0.20 7.18 -1.79
C PRO A 62 0.51 6.82 -0.47
N ILE A 63 0.33 5.58 0.01
CA ILE A 63 0.85 5.11 1.29
C ILE A 63 2.00 4.16 0.98
N ALA A 64 3.23 4.61 1.23
CA ALA A 64 4.47 3.83 1.07
C ALA A 64 4.53 2.53 1.89
N ASP A 65 3.61 2.36 2.84
CA ASP A 65 3.46 1.16 3.68
C ASP A 65 2.13 0.44 3.43
N ALA A 66 1.34 0.77 2.39
CA ALA A 66 0.15 -0.02 2.06
C ALA A 66 0.53 -1.46 1.66
N GLY A 67 1.73 -1.63 1.09
CA GLY A 67 2.36 -2.92 0.86
C GLY A 67 2.95 -3.59 2.10
N PHE A 68 2.95 -2.94 3.27
CA PHE A 68 3.67 -3.38 4.48
C PHE A 68 3.40 -4.84 4.87
N LEU A 69 2.20 -5.35 4.61
CA LEU A 69 1.86 -6.75 4.86
C LEU A 69 2.75 -7.75 4.11
N LEU A 70 3.11 -7.44 2.86
CA LEU A 70 4.03 -8.23 2.04
C LEU A 70 5.46 -7.69 2.08
N ASP A 71 5.65 -6.38 2.15
CA ASP A 71 6.98 -5.76 2.20
C ASP A 71 7.77 -6.16 3.44
N PHE A 72 7.13 -6.24 4.61
CA PHE A 72 7.82 -6.63 5.84
C PHE A 72 8.38 -8.07 5.78
N PRO A 73 7.59 -9.11 5.44
CA PRO A 73 8.11 -10.46 5.21
C PRO A 73 9.19 -10.54 4.12
N VAL A 74 8.94 -9.91 2.95
CA VAL A 74 9.89 -9.94 1.83
C VAL A 74 11.22 -9.34 2.25
N ARG A 75 11.20 -8.18 2.91
CA ARG A 75 12.40 -7.49 3.41
C ARG A 75 13.09 -8.26 4.53
N LEU A 76 12.35 -8.95 5.41
CA LEU A 76 12.96 -9.78 6.45
C LEU A 76 13.71 -10.99 5.87
N ILE A 77 13.17 -11.62 4.83
CA ILE A 77 13.77 -12.80 4.19
C ILE A 77 14.92 -12.41 3.27
N THR A 78 14.75 -11.35 2.47
CA THR A 78 15.67 -10.99 1.39
C THR A 78 16.65 -9.88 1.77
N GLY A 79 16.35 -9.06 2.78
CA GLY A 79 17.17 -7.89 3.15
C GLY A 79 17.23 -6.80 2.08
N MET A 80 16.31 -6.80 1.10
CA MET A 80 16.30 -5.83 0.00
C MET A 80 15.86 -4.43 0.45
N ARG A 81 16.24 -3.42 -0.36
CA ARG A 81 15.82 -2.02 -0.21
C ARG A 81 14.29 -1.88 -0.37
N MET A 82 13.70 -0.89 0.29
CA MET A 82 12.25 -0.68 0.32
C MET A 82 11.68 -0.44 -1.10
N LEU A 83 12.43 0.24 -1.96
CA LEU A 83 12.01 0.46 -3.35
C LEU A 83 11.75 -0.83 -4.14
N HIS A 84 12.56 -1.86 -3.92
CA HIS A 84 12.43 -3.12 -4.69
C HIS A 84 11.28 -3.97 -4.16
N SER A 85 11.06 -3.98 -2.84
CA SER A 85 9.92 -4.69 -2.27
C SER A 85 8.61 -4.03 -2.70
N GLU A 86 8.55 -2.69 -2.72
CA GLU A 86 7.38 -1.94 -3.17
C GLU A 86 7.02 -2.26 -4.63
N LEU A 87 8.02 -2.33 -5.51
CA LEU A 87 7.81 -2.68 -6.92
C LEU A 87 7.25 -4.10 -7.09
N ILE A 88 7.70 -5.05 -6.27
CA ILE A 88 7.16 -6.42 -6.26
C ILE A 88 5.70 -6.41 -5.79
N VAL A 89 5.41 -5.67 -4.71
CA VAL A 89 4.05 -5.56 -4.17
C VAL A 89 3.10 -4.93 -5.19
N TRP A 90 3.52 -3.87 -5.86
CA TRP A 90 2.77 -3.26 -6.97
C TRP A 90 2.54 -4.24 -8.12
N ALA A 91 3.57 -4.98 -8.54
CA ALA A 91 3.44 -5.98 -9.59
C ALA A 91 2.43 -7.07 -9.22
N ILE A 92 2.43 -7.53 -7.97
CA ILE A 92 1.45 -8.50 -7.45
C ILE A 92 0.03 -7.89 -7.47
N ALA A 93 -0.13 -6.67 -6.97
CA ALA A 93 -1.43 -6.00 -6.93
C ALA A 93 -2.01 -5.77 -8.33
N ILE A 94 -1.19 -5.32 -9.30
CA ILE A 94 -1.63 -5.15 -10.70
C ILE A 94 -2.01 -6.50 -11.31
N SER A 95 -1.19 -7.53 -11.11
CA SER A 95 -1.45 -8.87 -11.64
C SER A 95 -2.75 -9.46 -11.09
N LEU A 96 -2.97 -9.31 -9.79
CA LEU A 96 -4.18 -9.76 -9.10
C LEU A 96 -5.42 -9.06 -9.65
N ASN A 97 -5.38 -7.72 -9.79
CA ASN A 97 -6.52 -6.97 -10.32
C ASN A 97 -6.81 -7.29 -11.77
N THR A 98 -5.76 -7.40 -12.59
CA THR A 98 -5.89 -7.77 -14.00
C THR A 98 -6.58 -9.13 -14.12
N TRP A 99 -6.10 -10.13 -13.37
CA TRP A 99 -6.72 -11.45 -13.35
C TRP A 99 -8.17 -11.41 -12.83
N ALA A 100 -8.42 -10.71 -11.73
CA ALA A 100 -9.74 -10.61 -11.12
C ALA A 100 -10.76 -9.93 -12.04
N VAL A 101 -10.38 -8.89 -12.80
CA VAL A 101 -11.28 -8.23 -13.76
C VAL A 101 -11.75 -9.21 -14.84
N PHE A 102 -10.87 -10.09 -15.34
CA PHE A 102 -11.22 -11.04 -16.41
C PHE A 102 -11.96 -12.29 -15.91
N PHE A 103 -11.63 -12.78 -14.72
CA PHE A 103 -12.11 -14.09 -14.24
C PHE A 103 -13.05 -14.02 -13.03
N SER A 104 -13.14 -12.87 -12.35
CA SER A 104 -13.87 -12.73 -11.08
C SER A 104 -14.47 -11.34 -10.88
N ALA A 105 -14.99 -10.72 -11.95
CA ALA A 105 -15.64 -9.41 -11.88
C ALA A 105 -16.73 -9.29 -10.77
N PRO A 106 -17.56 -10.31 -10.49
CA PRO A 106 -18.59 -10.22 -9.44
C PRO A 106 -18.04 -10.08 -8.01
N SER A 107 -16.75 -10.34 -7.79
CA SER A 107 -16.11 -10.15 -6.48
C SER A 107 -15.92 -8.67 -6.15
N TYR A 108 -15.99 -7.77 -7.14
CA TYR A 108 -15.84 -6.35 -6.91
C TYR A 108 -17.09 -5.70 -6.32
N ASP A 109 -18.29 -6.22 -6.60
CA ASP A 109 -19.56 -5.62 -6.17
C ASP A 109 -19.91 -5.89 -4.69
N LYS A 110 -18.99 -6.46 -3.91
CA LYS A 110 -19.26 -6.91 -2.53
C LYS A 110 -19.09 -5.81 -1.49
N THR A 111 -18.16 -4.89 -1.71
CA THR A 111 -17.87 -3.81 -0.78
C THR A 111 -17.71 -2.51 -1.54
N PHE A 112 -17.96 -1.38 -0.87
CA PHE A 112 -17.73 -0.06 -1.45
C PHE A 112 -16.30 0.10 -2.00
N LEU A 113 -15.29 -0.38 -1.27
CA LEU A 113 -13.88 -0.27 -1.69
C LEU A 113 -13.60 -1.08 -2.96
N THR A 114 -14.11 -2.29 -3.05
CA THR A 114 -13.90 -3.14 -4.22
C THR A 114 -14.70 -2.65 -5.42
N ASP A 115 -15.91 -2.14 -5.22
CA ASP A 115 -16.72 -1.55 -6.30
C ASP A 115 -16.03 -0.29 -6.86
N LEU A 116 -15.53 0.58 -5.97
CA LEU A 116 -14.75 1.74 -6.33
C LEU A 116 -13.48 1.36 -7.10
N LEU A 117 -12.76 0.34 -6.64
CA LEU A 117 -11.58 -0.20 -7.33
C LEU A 117 -11.93 -0.64 -8.76
N TYR A 118 -13.02 -1.37 -8.93
CA TYR A 118 -13.46 -1.82 -10.25
C TYR A 118 -13.76 -0.67 -11.19
N LYS A 119 -14.47 0.36 -10.71
CA LYS A 119 -14.76 1.58 -11.47
C LYS A 119 -13.47 2.31 -11.88
N ILE A 120 -12.51 2.44 -10.96
CA ILE A 120 -11.20 3.05 -11.26
C ILE A 120 -10.45 2.25 -12.35
N LEU A 121 -10.48 0.92 -12.28
CA LEU A 121 -9.77 0.06 -13.23
C LEU A 121 -10.41 0.05 -14.62
N THR A 122 -11.75 0.05 -14.69
CA THR A 122 -12.50 -0.10 -15.95
C THR A 122 -12.74 1.21 -16.69
N HIS A 123 -12.67 2.37 -16.02
CA HIS A 123 -12.83 3.68 -16.63
C HIS A 123 -11.50 4.46 -16.63
N PRO A 124 -10.70 4.40 -17.71
CA PRO A 124 -9.32 4.90 -17.71
C PRO A 124 -9.19 6.42 -17.55
N TRP A 125 -10.08 7.21 -18.16
CA TRP A 125 -10.07 8.66 -18.04
C TRP A 125 -11.29 9.15 -17.25
N PRO A 126 -11.14 9.93 -16.16
CA PRO A 126 -9.90 10.47 -15.57
C PRO A 126 -9.22 9.57 -14.51
N TYR A 127 -9.76 8.40 -14.19
CA TYR A 127 -9.47 7.73 -12.90
C TYR A 127 -8.11 7.03 -12.83
N TRP A 128 -7.49 6.67 -13.96
CA TRP A 128 -6.10 6.20 -13.92
C TRP A 128 -5.12 7.28 -13.49
N SER A 129 -5.51 8.56 -13.52
CA SER A 129 -4.72 9.63 -12.91
C SER A 129 -4.55 9.40 -11.40
N ILE A 130 -5.54 8.83 -10.71
CA ILE A 130 -5.44 8.48 -9.28
C ILE A 130 -4.34 7.44 -9.09
N ILE A 131 -4.35 6.35 -9.88
CA ILE A 131 -3.32 5.31 -9.81
C ILE A 131 -1.93 5.90 -10.12
N ALA A 132 -1.81 6.74 -11.15
CA ALA A 132 -0.55 7.37 -11.52
C ALA A 132 -0.01 8.34 -10.45
N LEU A 133 -0.90 9.13 -9.84
CA LEU A 133 -0.56 10.02 -8.73
C LEU A 133 -0.16 9.22 -7.48
N CYS A 134 -0.88 8.14 -7.17
CA CYS A 134 -0.56 7.23 -6.07
C CYS A 134 0.79 6.55 -6.29
N ALA A 135 1.05 6.01 -7.48
CA ALA A 135 2.35 5.45 -7.85
C ALA A 135 3.46 6.49 -7.64
N SER A 136 3.26 7.71 -8.17
CA SER A 136 4.24 8.80 -8.03
C SER A 136 4.51 9.16 -6.57
N GLY A 137 3.46 9.29 -5.76
CA GLY A 137 3.55 9.58 -4.33
C GLY A 137 4.26 8.48 -3.55
N THR A 138 3.86 7.23 -3.76
CA THR A 138 4.42 6.03 -3.11
C THR A 138 5.91 5.88 -3.45
N PHE A 139 6.28 5.85 -4.72
CA PHE A 139 7.70 5.68 -5.11
C PHE A 139 8.57 6.87 -4.70
N LEU A 140 8.06 8.10 -4.74
CA LEU A 140 8.78 9.26 -4.25
C LEU A 140 9.01 9.17 -2.73
N SER A 141 7.99 8.78 -1.97
CA SER A 141 8.07 8.60 -0.51
C SER A 141 9.05 7.48 -0.15
N VAL A 142 9.01 6.34 -0.85
CA VAL A 142 9.92 5.21 -0.61
C VAL A 142 11.37 5.58 -0.94
N LYS A 143 11.62 6.17 -2.10
CA LYS A 143 12.96 6.64 -2.49
C LYS A 143 13.51 7.62 -1.46
N PHE A 144 12.65 8.51 -0.97
CA PHE A 144 13.01 9.47 0.04
C PHE A 144 13.33 8.81 1.40
N GLY A 145 12.53 7.83 1.83
CA GLY A 145 12.79 7.04 3.04
C GLY A 145 14.13 6.30 2.97
N ASP A 146 14.42 5.63 1.86
CA ASP A 146 15.70 4.96 1.61
C ASP A 146 16.88 5.96 1.64
N GLU A 147 16.75 7.13 0.99
CA GLU A 147 17.77 8.21 1.03
C GLU A 147 18.04 8.72 2.45
N MET A 148 17.01 8.93 3.26
CA MET A 148 17.17 9.38 4.65
C MET A 148 17.90 8.35 5.51
N MET A 149 17.56 7.07 5.38
CA MET A 149 18.20 6.01 6.14
C MET A 149 19.68 5.85 5.79
N ASP A 150 20.04 5.96 4.52
CA ASP A 150 21.44 5.91 4.06
C ASP A 150 22.25 7.09 4.62
N VAL A 151 21.66 8.30 4.69
CA VAL A 151 22.31 9.50 5.27
C VAL A 151 22.51 9.38 6.78
N ILE A 152 21.55 8.82 7.52
CA ILE A 152 21.68 8.61 8.98
C ILE A 152 22.76 7.56 9.28
N ALA A 153 22.87 6.52 8.44
CA ALA A 153 23.89 5.48 8.58
C ALA A 153 25.31 6.01 8.28
N HIS A 154 25.44 6.94 7.33
CA HIS A 154 26.73 7.55 6.94
C HIS A 154 26.87 8.92 7.59
N LYS A 155 27.19 8.91 8.88
CA LYS A 155 27.25 10.05 9.82
C LYS A 155 28.16 11.24 9.41
N ASP A 156 28.85 11.18 8.28
CA ASP A 156 29.77 12.21 7.79
C ASP A 156 29.46 12.61 6.34
N ARG A 157 28.51 13.54 6.15
CA ARG A 157 28.60 14.54 5.08
C ARG A 157 27.77 15.78 5.39
N LYS A 158 28.48 16.91 5.41
CA LYS A 158 28.06 18.26 5.81
C LYS A 158 26.84 18.79 5.03
N LEU A 159 25.79 19.13 5.77
CA LEU A 159 25.19 20.48 5.82
C LEU A 159 24.64 21.16 4.53
N GLN A 160 24.06 20.43 3.55
CA GLN A 160 23.44 21.09 2.37
C GLN A 160 22.06 20.56 1.86
N HIS A 161 21.17 20.02 2.72
CA HIS A 161 19.86 19.51 2.25
C HIS A 161 18.58 20.04 2.93
N LYS A 162 18.66 21.12 3.73
CA LYS A 162 17.50 21.63 4.50
C LYS A 162 16.31 22.09 3.63
N HIS A 163 16.57 22.69 2.45
CA HIS A 163 15.51 23.12 1.53
C HIS A 163 14.93 21.97 0.69
N GLY A 164 15.75 21.00 0.29
CA GLY A 164 15.29 19.83 -0.49
C GLY A 164 14.32 18.94 0.29
N PHE A 165 14.55 18.76 1.60
CA PHE A 165 13.64 18.03 2.49
C PHE A 165 12.26 18.68 2.54
N THR A 166 12.22 20.00 2.79
CA THR A 166 10.95 20.75 2.93
C THR A 166 10.14 20.72 1.64
N PHE A 167 10.78 20.92 0.48
CA PHE A 167 10.12 20.83 -0.82
C PHE A 167 9.56 19.43 -1.10
N LYS A 168 10.30 18.37 -0.75
CA LYS A 168 9.83 16.98 -0.89
C LYS A 168 8.60 16.68 -0.01
N VAL A 169 8.59 17.16 1.24
CA VAL A 169 7.42 17.01 2.14
C VAL A 169 6.21 17.79 1.60
N ILE A 170 6.40 19.01 1.14
CA ILE A 170 5.33 19.81 0.51
C ILE A 170 4.78 19.09 -0.73
N ALA A 171 5.65 18.53 -1.58
CA ALA A 171 5.22 17.76 -2.74
C ALA A 171 4.38 16.54 -2.35
N MET A 172 4.76 15.81 -1.29
CA MET A 172 3.99 14.66 -0.79
C MET A 172 2.61 15.08 -0.27
N ILE A 173 2.52 16.19 0.47
CA ILE A 173 1.24 16.77 0.92
C ILE A 173 0.40 17.20 -0.28
N ALA A 174 1.01 17.85 -1.28
CA ALA A 174 0.32 18.27 -2.49
C ALA A 174 -0.24 17.07 -3.27
N PHE A 175 0.52 15.98 -3.42
CA PHE A 175 0.01 14.74 -4.01
C PHE A 175 -1.16 14.16 -3.23
N PHE A 176 -1.05 14.10 -1.89
CA PHE A 176 -2.14 13.62 -1.05
C PHE A 176 -3.42 14.45 -1.24
N LEU A 177 -3.32 15.78 -1.23
CA LEU A 177 -4.46 16.66 -1.46
C LEU A 177 -5.06 16.51 -2.87
N LEU A 178 -4.22 16.36 -3.90
CA LEU A 178 -4.67 16.11 -5.27
C LEU A 178 -5.41 14.78 -5.41
N ILE A 179 -4.95 13.74 -4.71
CA ILE A 179 -5.61 12.43 -4.71
C ILE A 179 -6.95 12.52 -3.99
N VAL A 180 -7.01 13.18 -2.83
CA VAL A 180 -8.28 13.43 -2.11
C VAL A 180 -9.25 14.20 -3.00
N TRP A 181 -8.78 15.24 -3.68
CA TRP A 181 -9.60 15.98 -4.64
C TRP A 181 -10.08 15.10 -5.80
N GLY A 182 -9.21 14.27 -6.37
CA GLY A 182 -9.56 13.30 -7.42
C GLY A 182 -10.63 12.31 -6.95
N TYR A 183 -10.58 11.86 -5.70
CA TYR A 183 -11.61 11.02 -5.10
C TYR A 183 -12.95 11.73 -4.91
N TYR A 184 -12.95 12.98 -4.45
CA TYR A 184 -14.19 13.75 -4.36
C TYR A 184 -14.83 13.92 -5.74
N HIS A 185 -14.03 14.25 -6.74
CA HIS A 185 -14.51 14.36 -8.12
C HIS A 185 -15.05 13.03 -8.66
N LEU A 186 -14.37 11.92 -8.36
CA LEU A 186 -14.79 10.55 -8.71
C LEU A 186 -16.15 10.18 -8.12
N ILE A 187 -16.36 10.44 -6.82
CA ILE A 187 -17.61 10.14 -6.12
C ILE A 187 -18.76 10.99 -6.66
N GLU A 188 -18.51 12.29 -6.92
CA GLU A 188 -19.49 13.23 -7.47
C GLU A 188 -19.91 12.86 -8.90
N THR A 189 -18.98 12.42 -9.75
CA THR A 189 -19.27 12.05 -11.15
C THR A 189 -19.86 10.65 -11.31
N LEU A 190 -19.51 9.69 -10.45
CA LEU A 190 -20.00 8.32 -10.54
C LEU A 190 -21.32 8.07 -9.82
N ASN A 191 -21.90 9.10 -9.17
CA ASN A 191 -23.15 9.01 -8.42
C ASN A 191 -23.19 7.75 -7.54
N VAL A 192 -22.05 7.46 -6.89
CA VAL A 192 -21.92 6.27 -6.06
C VAL A 192 -22.80 6.49 -4.84
N ASP A 193 -23.94 5.81 -4.79
CA ASP A 193 -24.78 5.79 -3.60
C ASP A 193 -23.92 5.31 -2.44
N ILE A 194 -23.59 6.25 -1.55
CA ILE A 194 -23.08 5.91 -0.24
C ILE A 194 -24.24 5.16 0.40
N PRO A 195 -24.11 3.87 0.73
CA PRO A 195 -25.21 3.14 1.34
C PRO A 195 -25.63 3.91 2.60
N ASP A 196 -26.84 4.46 2.56
CA ASP A 196 -27.44 5.16 3.69
C ASP A 196 -27.45 4.19 4.87
N VAL A 197 -26.79 4.59 5.96
CA VAL A 197 -26.68 3.84 7.21
C VAL A 197 -28.05 3.64 7.84
#